data_AF-A0A7X7R8Z9-F1
#
_entry.id   AF-A0A7X7R8Z9-F1
#
_cell.length_a   1.000
_cell.length_b   1.000
_cell.length_c   1.000
_cell.angle_alpha   90.00
_cell.angle_beta   90.00
_cell.angle_gamma   90.00
#
_symmetry.space_group_name_H-M   'P 1'
#
loop_
_entity.id
_entity.type
_entity.pdbx_description
1 polymer ?
#
loop_
_entity_poly.entity_id
_entity_poly.type
_entity_poly.pdbx_seq_one_letter_code
_entity_poly.pdbx_strand_id
1 'polypeptide(L)'
;PKEAFEVEPGTKVATPVFDGASEVEISGLLDSTLPNRDGDRLIDSSGKARLFDGRSGEPFPDPISVGYMYILKLHHLVDDKIHARSTGPYSMITQQPLGGKAQFGGQRLGEMEVWALEAYGAAYTLQEMLTVKSDDVAGRTKVYESIVKGEDNFEAGVPESFNVLVKEVRGLGLNMELLDAEDGE
;
A
#
# COMPACT_ATOMS: atom_id res chain seq x y z
N PRO A 1 24.51 14.24 -39.85
CA PRO A 1 25.82 14.04 -40.51
C PRO A 1 25.79 12.74 -41.30
N LYS A 2 26.54 12.59 -42.41
CA LYS A 2 26.53 11.32 -43.17
C LYS A 2 27.00 10.11 -42.34
N GLU A 3 27.79 10.37 -41.32
CA GLU A 3 28.33 9.40 -40.36
C GLU A 3 27.32 8.96 -39.28
N ALA A 4 26.13 9.58 -39.23
CA ALA A 4 25.05 9.22 -38.29
C ALA A 4 23.93 8.38 -38.94
N PHE A 5 24.05 8.05 -40.23
CA PHE A 5 23.05 7.24 -40.94
C PHE A 5 23.20 5.74 -40.68
N GLU A 6 24.33 5.29 -40.16
CA GLU A 6 24.56 3.89 -39.82
C GLU A 6 25.45 3.80 -38.58
N VAL A 7 24.98 3.10 -37.56
CA VAL A 7 25.69 2.88 -36.30
C VAL A 7 25.47 1.45 -35.83
N GLU A 8 26.44 0.91 -35.10
CA GLU A 8 26.34 -0.41 -34.50
C GLU A 8 25.17 -0.49 -33.48
N PRO A 9 24.54 -1.67 -33.33
CA PRO A 9 23.50 -1.87 -32.31
C PRO A 9 23.97 -1.53 -30.89
N GLY A 10 23.09 -0.93 -30.08
CA GLY A 10 23.41 -0.57 -28.69
C GLY A 10 24.31 0.65 -28.52
N THR A 11 24.51 1.43 -29.59
CA THR A 11 25.23 2.71 -29.54
C THR A 11 24.58 3.65 -28.53
N LYS A 12 25.39 4.18 -27.60
CA LYS A 12 24.94 5.13 -26.58
C LYS A 12 24.72 6.49 -27.24
N VAL A 13 23.53 7.05 -27.03
CA VAL A 13 23.19 8.41 -27.45
C VAL A 13 23.18 9.34 -26.24
N ALA A 14 23.57 10.60 -26.46
CA ALA A 14 23.53 11.64 -25.44
C ALA A 14 22.66 12.79 -25.94
N THR A 15 21.69 13.20 -25.13
CA THR A 15 20.86 14.38 -25.37
C THR A 15 21.06 15.34 -24.19
N PRO A 16 21.83 16.43 -24.36
CA PRO A 16 21.98 17.47 -23.34
C PRO A 16 20.62 18.06 -22.90
N VAL A 17 20.55 18.59 -21.68
CA VAL A 17 19.30 19.07 -21.08
C VAL A 17 18.69 20.26 -21.83
N PHE A 18 19.52 21.15 -22.39
CA PHE A 18 19.09 22.38 -23.06
C PHE A 18 19.46 22.46 -24.54
N ASP A 19 20.14 21.43 -25.06
CA ASP A 19 20.55 21.30 -26.46
C ASP A 19 20.33 19.84 -26.88
N GLY A 20 19.08 19.41 -26.72
CA GLY A 20 18.67 18.02 -26.94
C GLY A 20 18.38 17.71 -28.40
N ALA A 21 18.22 16.42 -28.70
CA ALA A 21 17.83 15.97 -30.03
C ALA A 21 16.43 16.51 -30.41
N SER A 22 16.33 17.15 -31.57
CA SER A 22 15.08 17.65 -32.11
C SER A 22 14.21 16.51 -32.68
N GLU A 23 12.91 16.75 -32.83
CA GLU A 23 11.97 15.77 -33.39
C GLU A 23 12.37 15.33 -34.80
N VAL A 24 12.85 16.26 -35.63
CA VAL A 24 13.29 15.96 -37.01
C VAL A 24 14.52 15.05 -37.01
N GLU A 25 15.45 15.27 -36.08
CA GLU A 25 16.62 14.40 -35.92
C GLU A 25 16.21 13.00 -35.43
N ILE A 26 15.28 12.92 -34.47
CA ILE A 26 14.77 11.63 -33.97
C ILE A 26 14.05 10.88 -35.09
N SER A 27 13.15 11.53 -35.83
CA SER A 27 12.45 10.94 -36.98
C SER A 27 13.43 10.46 -38.05
N GLY A 28 14.48 11.23 -38.36
CA GLY A 28 15.51 10.85 -39.31
C GLY A 28 16.35 9.65 -38.85
N LEU A 29 16.63 9.57 -37.54
CA LEU A 29 17.32 8.42 -36.93
C LEU A 29 16.44 7.16 -36.97
N LEU A 30 15.15 7.28 -36.66
CA LEU A 30 14.19 6.19 -36.81
C LEU A 30 14.08 5.75 -38.28
N ASP A 31 14.24 6.69 -39.23
CA ASP A 31 14.36 6.43 -40.67
C ASP A 31 15.56 5.63 -41.12
N SER A 32 16.59 5.59 -40.30
CA SER A 32 17.84 4.91 -40.59
C SER A 32 17.94 3.53 -39.93
N THR A 33 16.83 2.99 -39.41
CA THR A 33 16.84 1.66 -38.77
C THR A 33 17.10 0.56 -39.80
N LEU A 34 18.04 -0.33 -39.48
CA LEU A 34 18.39 -1.46 -40.35
C LEU A 34 17.22 -2.45 -40.48
N PRO A 35 17.04 -3.06 -41.67
CA PRO A 35 16.14 -4.19 -41.84
C PRO A 35 16.51 -5.36 -40.92
N ASN A 36 15.52 -6.12 -40.47
CA ASN A 36 15.74 -7.36 -39.75
C ASN A 36 16.30 -8.46 -40.69
N ARG A 37 16.57 -9.66 -40.16
CA ARG A 37 17.05 -10.82 -40.93
C ARG A 37 16.20 -11.12 -42.17
N ASP A 38 14.89 -10.88 -42.08
CA ASP A 38 13.91 -11.23 -43.11
C ASP A 38 13.72 -10.09 -44.14
N GLY A 39 14.48 -9.00 -44.00
CA GLY A 39 14.46 -7.84 -44.90
C GLY A 39 13.41 -6.79 -44.54
N ASP A 40 12.66 -6.99 -43.45
CA ASP A 40 11.60 -6.09 -43.03
C ASP A 40 12.12 -5.02 -42.07
N ARG A 41 11.68 -3.78 -42.30
CA ARG A 41 11.91 -2.67 -41.38
C ARG A 41 10.79 -2.64 -40.35
N LEU A 42 11.15 -2.83 -39.07
CA LEU A 42 10.20 -2.99 -37.97
C LEU A 42 9.46 -1.69 -37.59
N ILE A 43 10.13 -0.55 -37.71
CA ILE A 43 9.59 0.77 -37.35
C ILE A 43 9.88 1.78 -38.46
N ASP A 44 8.92 2.66 -38.73
CA ASP A 44 9.08 3.81 -39.61
C ASP A 44 9.46 5.08 -38.82
N SER A 45 9.47 6.26 -39.48
CA SER A 45 9.65 7.57 -38.85
C SER A 45 8.70 7.85 -37.70
N SER A 46 7.55 7.17 -37.63
CA SER A 46 6.57 7.33 -36.54
C SER A 46 6.97 6.58 -35.27
N GLY A 47 7.98 5.70 -35.32
CA GLY A 47 8.41 4.87 -34.18
C GLY A 47 7.38 3.82 -33.77
N LYS A 48 6.44 3.47 -34.67
CA LYS A 48 5.41 2.46 -34.42
C LYS A 48 5.67 1.19 -35.20
N ALA A 49 5.27 0.06 -34.63
CA ALA A 49 5.35 -1.26 -35.25
C ALA A 49 3.99 -1.98 -35.18
N ARG A 50 3.75 -2.90 -36.12
CA ARG A 50 2.63 -3.85 -36.03
C ARG A 50 3.01 -4.97 -35.08
N LEU A 51 2.41 -4.99 -33.90
CA LEU A 51 2.60 -6.05 -32.91
C LEU A 51 1.56 -7.17 -33.08
N PHE A 52 1.86 -8.32 -32.50
CA PHE A 52 1.00 -9.50 -32.49
C PHE A 52 0.74 -9.91 -31.04
N ASP A 53 -0.48 -10.32 -30.72
CA ASP A 53 -0.81 -10.82 -29.39
C ASP A 53 -0.12 -12.18 -29.18
N GLY A 54 0.73 -12.28 -28.15
CA GLY A 54 1.46 -13.49 -27.82
C GLY A 54 0.60 -14.67 -27.38
N ARG A 55 -0.70 -14.45 -27.08
CA ARG A 55 -1.64 -15.53 -26.73
C ARG A 55 -2.38 -16.10 -27.94
N SER A 56 -2.83 -15.24 -28.86
CA SER A 56 -3.67 -15.63 -30.01
C SER A 56 -2.92 -15.70 -31.33
N GLY A 57 -1.83 -14.96 -31.49
CA GLY A 57 -1.08 -14.81 -32.73
C GLY A 57 -1.69 -13.81 -33.72
N GLU A 58 -2.82 -13.17 -33.39
CA GLU A 58 -3.45 -12.18 -34.25
C GLU A 58 -2.74 -10.81 -34.14
N PRO A 59 -2.69 -10.02 -35.23
CA PRO A 59 -2.14 -8.68 -35.19
C PRO A 59 -3.04 -7.73 -34.39
N PHE A 60 -2.45 -6.77 -33.67
CA PHE A 60 -3.22 -5.69 -33.08
C PHE A 60 -3.88 -4.82 -34.18
N PRO A 61 -5.05 -4.22 -33.91
CA PRO A 61 -5.77 -3.40 -34.90
C PRO A 61 -4.95 -2.21 -35.42
N ASP A 62 -4.22 -1.56 -34.52
CA ASP A 62 -3.45 -0.35 -34.79
C ASP A 62 -1.95 -0.55 -34.49
N PRO A 63 -1.05 0.16 -35.20
CA PRO A 63 0.38 0.12 -34.93
C PRO A 63 0.71 0.78 -33.58
N ILE A 64 1.57 0.14 -32.81
CA ILE A 64 1.90 0.52 -31.41
C ILE A 64 3.30 1.12 -31.37
N SER A 65 3.47 2.20 -30.62
CA SER A 65 4.78 2.82 -30.36
C SER A 65 5.65 1.87 -29.53
N VAL A 66 6.81 1.52 -30.06
CA VAL A 66 7.77 0.61 -29.41
C VAL A 66 9.14 1.28 -29.36
N GLY A 67 9.87 1.03 -28.29
CA GLY A 67 11.19 1.62 -28.12
C GLY A 67 11.84 1.22 -26.81
N TYR A 68 13.05 1.74 -26.61
CA TYR A 68 13.83 1.51 -25.41
C TYR A 68 13.65 2.67 -24.45
N MET A 69 13.00 2.40 -23.33
CA MET A 69 12.93 3.33 -22.20
C MET A 69 13.89 2.87 -21.12
N TYR A 70 14.68 3.80 -20.58
CA TYR A 70 15.53 3.51 -19.44
C TYR A 70 14.67 3.48 -18.17
N ILE A 71 14.49 2.29 -17.59
CA ILE A 71 13.66 2.08 -16.40
C ILE A 71 14.55 1.92 -15.17
N LEU A 72 14.20 2.62 -14.09
CA LEU A 72 14.81 2.47 -12.79
C LEU A 72 13.90 1.68 -11.84
N LYS A 73 14.48 0.72 -11.13
CA LYS A 73 13.82 0.05 -10.01
C LYS A 73 14.06 0.86 -8.73
N LEU A 74 12.98 1.41 -8.16
CA LEU A 74 13.06 2.12 -6.88
C LEU A 74 13.31 1.15 -5.72
N HIS A 75 13.85 1.66 -4.62
CA HIS A 75 14.08 0.90 -3.39
C HIS A 75 12.78 0.46 -2.68
N HIS A 76 11.61 0.81 -3.20
CA HIS A 76 10.32 0.45 -2.63
C HIS A 76 9.93 -0.99 -2.95
N LEU A 77 10.64 -1.95 -2.34
CA LEU A 77 10.35 -3.37 -2.49
C LEU A 77 9.11 -3.77 -1.69
N VAL A 78 8.32 -4.67 -2.26
CA VAL A 78 7.11 -5.20 -1.60
C VAL A 78 7.46 -6.02 -0.36
N ASP A 79 8.55 -6.78 -0.40
CA ASP A 79 9.03 -7.62 0.71
C ASP A 79 9.32 -6.79 1.97
N ASP A 80 9.81 -5.56 1.79
CA ASP A 80 10.06 -4.62 2.89
C ASP A 80 8.77 -4.03 3.47
N LYS A 81 7.69 -4.00 2.69
CA LYS A 81 6.40 -3.40 3.05
C LYS A 81 5.39 -4.39 3.63
N ILE A 82 5.51 -5.68 3.32
CA ILE A 82 4.62 -6.70 3.89
C ILE A 82 4.83 -6.76 5.41
N HIS A 83 3.73 -6.64 6.15
CA HIS A 83 3.69 -6.73 7.61
C HIS A 83 2.34 -7.25 8.06
N ALA A 84 2.34 -8.28 8.91
CA ALA A 84 1.15 -8.88 9.48
C ALA A 84 1.37 -9.16 10.96
N ARG A 85 0.29 -9.06 11.74
CA ARG A 85 0.29 -9.27 13.18
C ARG A 85 -1.01 -9.98 13.58
N SER A 86 -0.89 -11.02 14.40
CA SER A 86 -2.01 -11.63 15.13
C SER A 86 -2.02 -11.15 16.58
N THR A 87 -1.03 -11.58 17.37
CA THR A 87 -0.75 -11.10 18.73
C THR A 87 0.70 -10.62 18.82
N GLY A 88 1.05 -9.88 19.88
CA GLY A 88 2.38 -9.29 20.00
C GLY A 88 2.53 -8.44 21.26
N PRO A 89 3.61 -7.65 21.38
CA PRO A 89 3.83 -6.79 22.54
C PRO A 89 2.84 -5.63 22.60
N TYR A 90 2.59 -5.16 23.82
CA TYR A 90 1.69 -4.06 24.15
C TYR A 90 2.42 -2.99 24.96
N SER A 91 1.92 -1.75 24.86
CA SER A 91 2.40 -0.62 25.65
C SER A 91 2.13 -0.84 27.13
N MET A 92 3.09 -0.51 27.99
CA MET A 92 2.93 -0.61 29.45
C MET A 92 1.85 0.34 29.99
N ILE A 93 1.70 1.51 29.38
CA ILE A 93 0.82 2.57 29.89
C ILE A 93 -0.60 2.38 29.36
N THR A 94 -0.75 2.39 28.04
CA THR A 94 -2.07 2.37 27.38
C THR A 94 -2.60 0.97 27.12
N GLN A 95 -1.79 -0.07 27.35
CA GLN A 95 -2.12 -1.47 27.02
C GLN A 95 -2.47 -1.74 25.56
N GLN A 96 -2.25 -0.77 24.66
CA GLN A 96 -2.47 -0.90 23.22
C GLN A 96 -1.32 -1.60 22.50
N PRO A 97 -1.57 -2.25 21.35
CA PRO A 97 -0.54 -2.78 20.46
C PRO A 97 0.57 -1.76 20.18
N LEU A 98 1.84 -2.16 20.26
CA LEU A 98 2.95 -1.29 19.84
C LEU A 98 2.83 -0.90 18.36
N GLY A 99 3.48 0.18 17.94
CA GLY A 99 3.50 0.65 16.55
C GLY A 99 4.74 0.21 15.78
N GLY A 100 4.58 0.01 14.46
CA GLY A 100 5.68 -0.20 13.51
C GLY A 100 6.13 -1.65 13.31
N LYS A 101 6.62 -1.95 12.09
CA LYS A 101 7.05 -3.30 11.67
C LYS A 101 8.14 -3.89 12.59
N ALA A 102 9.09 -3.07 13.04
CA ALA A 102 10.21 -3.50 13.88
C ALA A 102 9.79 -4.02 15.26
N GLN A 103 8.64 -3.59 15.78
CA GLN A 103 8.11 -3.99 17.09
C GLN A 103 6.95 -4.98 16.97
N PHE A 104 6.80 -5.61 15.80
CA PHE A 104 5.62 -6.40 15.45
C PHE A 104 4.33 -5.64 15.75
N GLY A 105 4.30 -4.37 15.36
CA GLY A 105 3.25 -3.43 15.75
C GLY A 105 1.91 -3.67 15.06
N GLY A 106 0.84 -3.20 15.68
CA GLY A 106 -0.50 -3.21 15.09
C GLY A 106 -0.69 -2.06 14.10
N GLN A 107 -1.71 -2.19 13.26
CA GLN A 107 -2.19 -1.10 12.42
C GLN A 107 -2.98 -0.11 13.26
N ARG A 108 -2.83 1.17 12.97
CA ARG A 108 -3.66 2.21 13.59
C ARG A 108 -5.03 2.21 12.91
N LEU A 109 -6.07 1.95 13.69
CA LEU A 109 -7.43 2.29 13.33
C LEU A 109 -7.70 3.70 13.85
N GLY A 110 -7.87 4.67 12.96
CA GLY A 110 -8.11 6.06 13.30
C GLY A 110 -9.59 6.41 13.30
N GLU A 111 -9.86 7.68 13.59
CA GLU A 111 -11.21 8.26 13.62
C GLU A 111 -11.94 8.11 12.28
N MET A 112 -11.23 8.27 11.16
CA MET A 112 -11.82 8.12 9.83
C MET A 112 -12.25 6.67 9.54
N GLU A 113 -11.48 5.69 10.00
CA GLU A 113 -11.85 4.29 9.86
C GLU A 113 -13.01 3.90 10.81
N VAL A 114 -13.09 4.53 11.97
CA VAL A 114 -14.25 4.39 12.87
C VAL A 114 -15.51 4.91 12.20
N TRP A 115 -15.50 6.11 11.61
CA TRP A 115 -16.65 6.65 10.87
C TRP A 115 -17.10 5.74 9.74
N ALA A 116 -16.16 5.10 9.05
CA ALA A 116 -16.49 4.14 8.01
C ALA A 116 -17.31 2.97 8.58
N LEU A 117 -16.92 2.39 9.72
CA LEU A 117 -17.65 1.30 10.37
C LEU A 117 -19.02 1.76 10.90
N GLU A 118 -19.09 2.96 11.45
CA GLU A 118 -20.35 3.56 11.94
C GLU A 118 -21.34 3.77 10.79
N ALA A 119 -20.88 4.25 9.63
CA ALA A 119 -21.73 4.47 8.45
C ALA A 119 -22.37 3.19 7.93
N TYR A 120 -21.68 2.04 8.07
CA TYR A 120 -22.22 0.73 7.73
C TYR A 120 -23.12 0.14 8.84
N GLY A 121 -23.17 0.73 10.03
CA GLY A 121 -23.86 0.16 11.18
C GLY A 121 -23.17 -1.09 11.76
N ALA A 122 -21.86 -1.24 11.52
CA ALA A 122 -21.08 -2.40 11.95
C ALA A 122 -20.68 -2.33 13.44
N ALA A 123 -21.66 -2.22 14.32
CA ALA A 123 -21.46 -1.94 15.75
C ALA A 123 -20.58 -3.00 16.46
N TYR A 124 -20.80 -4.29 16.21
CA TYR A 124 -20.01 -5.37 16.81
C TYR A 124 -18.56 -5.35 16.34
N THR A 125 -18.33 -5.14 15.03
CA THR A 125 -16.97 -5.03 14.48
C THR A 125 -16.23 -3.84 15.07
N LEU A 126 -16.91 -2.69 15.21
CA LEU A 126 -16.33 -1.51 15.84
C LEU A 126 -16.01 -1.76 17.31
N GLN A 127 -16.94 -2.36 18.06
CA GLN A 127 -16.74 -2.72 19.47
C GLN A 127 -15.53 -3.64 19.63
N GLU A 128 -15.40 -4.68 18.80
CA GLU A 128 -14.24 -5.58 18.82
C GLU A 128 -12.92 -4.84 18.59
N MET A 129 -12.89 -3.95 17.60
CA MET A 129 -11.69 -3.18 17.24
C MET A 129 -11.26 -2.23 18.36
N LEU A 130 -12.22 -1.61 19.06
CA LEU A 130 -11.96 -0.66 20.14
C LEU A 130 -11.65 -1.32 21.49
N THR A 131 -12.04 -2.58 21.70
CA THR A 131 -11.90 -3.29 22.99
C THR A 131 -10.91 -4.46 22.89
N VAL A 132 -11.40 -5.66 22.59
CA VAL A 132 -10.67 -6.93 22.66
C VAL A 132 -9.52 -7.05 21.66
N LYS A 133 -9.52 -6.29 20.55
CA LYS A 133 -8.40 -6.21 19.60
C LYS A 133 -7.41 -5.09 19.92
N SER A 134 -7.68 -4.28 20.94
CA SER A 134 -6.87 -3.13 21.34
C SER A 134 -6.38 -3.30 22.80
N ASP A 135 -7.09 -2.73 23.77
CA ASP A 135 -6.60 -2.46 25.12
C ASP A 135 -7.47 -3.06 26.24
N ASP A 136 -8.48 -3.87 25.93
CA ASP A 136 -9.14 -4.71 26.93
C ASP A 136 -8.25 -5.92 27.27
N VAL A 137 -7.49 -5.79 28.35
CA VAL A 137 -6.50 -6.79 28.80
C VAL A 137 -7.15 -8.14 29.15
N ALA A 138 -8.31 -8.11 29.80
CA ALA A 138 -9.02 -9.32 30.19
C ALA A 138 -9.73 -9.94 28.99
N GLY A 139 -10.44 -9.11 28.22
CA GLY A 139 -11.21 -9.54 27.05
C GLY A 139 -10.33 -10.14 25.96
N ARG A 140 -9.17 -9.54 25.64
CA ARG A 140 -8.27 -10.09 24.60
C ARG A 140 -7.75 -11.49 24.91
N THR A 141 -7.51 -11.79 26.19
CA THR A 141 -7.02 -13.10 26.64
C THR A 141 -8.13 -14.15 26.52
N LYS A 142 -9.34 -13.80 26.99
CA LYS A 142 -10.53 -14.65 26.84
C LYS A 142 -10.84 -14.95 25.38
N VAL A 143 -10.87 -13.92 24.53
CA VAL A 143 -11.16 -14.08 23.09
C VAL A 143 -10.14 -14.99 22.42
N TYR A 144 -8.85 -14.86 22.76
CA TYR A 144 -7.83 -15.76 22.23
C TYR A 144 -8.08 -17.22 22.65
N GLU A 145 -8.42 -17.48 23.92
CA GLU A 145 -8.75 -18.82 24.40
C GLU A 145 -10.02 -19.38 23.73
N SER A 146 -11.06 -18.57 23.57
CA SER A 146 -12.31 -18.95 22.90
C SER A 146 -12.06 -19.36 21.45
N ILE A 147 -11.27 -18.57 20.70
CA ILE A 147 -10.91 -18.89 19.31
C ILE A 147 -10.15 -20.22 19.23
N VAL A 148 -9.23 -20.48 20.17
CA VAL A 148 -8.48 -21.75 20.21
C VAL A 148 -9.40 -22.94 20.52
N LYS A 149 -10.44 -22.74 21.34
CA LYS A 149 -11.45 -23.76 21.68
C LYS A 149 -12.52 -23.94 20.58
N GLY A 150 -12.58 -23.03 19.61
CA GLY A 150 -13.64 -23.01 18.60
C GLY A 150 -14.98 -22.53 19.15
N GLU A 151 -14.96 -21.74 20.22
CA GLU A 151 -16.13 -21.10 20.81
C GLU A 151 -16.18 -19.63 20.38
N ASP A 152 -17.33 -19.17 19.91
CA ASP A 152 -17.55 -17.78 19.48
C ASP A 152 -18.18 -16.94 20.60
N ASN A 153 -17.62 -17.03 21.82
CA ASN A 153 -18.07 -16.22 22.94
C ASN A 153 -17.28 -14.92 23.04
N PHE A 154 -17.99 -13.79 22.98
CA PHE A 154 -17.43 -12.45 22.98
C PHE A 154 -17.96 -11.66 24.18
N GLU A 155 -17.07 -11.31 25.10
CA GLU A 155 -17.34 -10.39 26.19
C GLU A 155 -16.41 -9.19 26.06
N ALA A 156 -16.98 -8.02 25.75
CA ALA A 156 -16.25 -6.76 25.70
C ALA A 156 -16.32 -6.08 27.07
N GLY A 157 -15.16 -5.77 27.66
CA GLY A 157 -15.04 -4.97 28.86
C GLY A 157 -14.87 -3.47 28.56
N VAL A 158 -14.46 -2.73 29.59
CA VAL A 158 -14.10 -1.32 29.47
C VAL A 158 -12.65 -1.20 28.99
N PRO A 159 -12.37 -0.42 27.92
CA PRO A 159 -11.00 -0.13 27.46
C PRO A 159 -10.09 0.43 28.54
N GLU A 160 -8.83 -0.02 28.60
CA GLU A 160 -7.88 0.53 29.58
C GLU A 160 -7.56 2.00 29.28
N SER A 161 -7.62 2.44 28.02
CA SER A 161 -7.50 3.87 27.66
C SER A 161 -8.55 4.75 28.35
N PHE A 162 -9.77 4.25 28.54
CA PHE A 162 -10.82 4.97 29.29
C PHE A 162 -10.50 5.01 30.79
N ASN A 163 -10.01 3.90 31.36
CA ASN A 163 -9.56 3.87 32.76
C ASN A 163 -8.41 4.85 33.02
N VAL A 164 -7.47 4.95 32.09
CA VAL A 164 -6.36 5.92 32.14
C VAL A 164 -6.91 7.34 32.12
N LEU A 165 -7.86 7.65 31.23
CA LEU A 165 -8.50 8.97 31.17
C LEU A 165 -9.17 9.35 32.50
N VAL A 166 -9.95 8.45 33.11
CA VAL A 166 -10.62 8.71 34.39
C VAL A 166 -9.59 9.01 35.50
N LYS A 167 -8.47 8.26 35.53
CA LYS A 167 -7.38 8.49 36.49
C LYS A 167 -6.66 9.81 36.26
N GLU A 168 -6.44 10.20 35.00
CA GLU A 168 -5.83 11.48 34.64
C GLU A 168 -6.70 12.66 35.06
N VAL A 169 -8.02 12.60 34.83
CA VAL A 169 -8.98 13.61 35.28
C VAL A 169 -9.00 13.72 36.81
N ARG A 170 -9.01 12.59 37.52
CA ARG A 170 -8.92 12.56 39.00
C ARG A 170 -7.59 13.12 39.51
N GLY A 171 -6.50 12.95 38.76
CA GLY A 171 -5.20 13.56 39.05
C GLY A 171 -5.20 15.08 39.06
N LEU A 172 -6.16 15.72 38.37
CA LEU A 172 -6.37 17.17 38.38
C LEU A 172 -7.17 17.65 39.61
N GLY A 173 -7.64 16.74 40.47
CA GLY A 173 -8.54 17.05 41.58
C GLY A 173 -10.02 17.15 41.16
N LEU A 174 -10.37 16.69 39.96
CA LEU A 174 -11.76 16.62 39.49
C LEU A 174 -12.35 15.24 39.80
N ASN A 175 -13.56 15.20 40.37
CA ASN A 175 -14.24 13.92 40.61
C ASN A 175 -14.98 13.46 39.36
N MET A 176 -14.72 12.23 38.94
CA MET A 176 -15.40 11.56 37.83
C MET A 176 -15.77 10.15 38.29
N GLU A 177 -17.05 9.83 38.26
CA GLU A 177 -17.60 8.55 38.72
C GLU A 177 -18.48 7.96 37.62
N LEU A 178 -18.49 6.63 37.55
CA LEU A 178 -19.44 5.89 36.74
C LEU A 178 -20.68 5.71 37.63
N LEU A 179 -21.79 6.32 37.24
CA LEU A 179 -23.05 6.15 37.92
C LEU A 179 -23.75 4.91 37.36
N ASP A 180 -24.18 4.03 38.25
CA ASP A 180 -25.08 2.95 37.86
C ASP A 180 -26.48 3.54 37.61
N ALA A 181 -27.19 3.00 36.62
CA ALA A 181 -28.49 3.54 36.20
C ALA A 181 -29.57 3.49 37.30
N GLU A 182 -29.32 2.78 38.41
CA GLU A 182 -30.23 2.62 39.55
C GLU A 182 -30.04 3.69 40.64
N ASP A 183 -28.91 4.42 40.66
CA ASP A 183 -28.60 5.43 41.69
C ASP A 183 -29.12 6.84 41.34
N GLY A 184 -30.06 6.93 40.40
CA GLY A 184 -30.58 8.17 39.81
C GLY A 184 -32.02 8.56 40.18
N GLU A 185 -32.63 7.91 41.19
CA GLU A 185 -33.88 8.38 41.84
C GLU A 185 -33.62 9.05 43.19
#